data_AF-A0A2U0T563-F1
#
_entry.id   AF-A0A2U0T563-F1
#
_cell.length_a   1.000
_cell.length_b   1.000
_cell.length_c   1.000
_cell.angle_alpha   90.00
_cell.angle_beta   90.00
_cell.angle_gamma   90.00
#
_symmetry.space_group_name_H-M   'P 1'
#
loop_
_entity.id
_entity.type
_entity.pdbx_description
1 polymer ?
#
loop_
_entity_poly.entity_id
_entity_poly.type
_entity_poly.pdbx_seq_one_letter_code
_entity_poly.pdbx_strand_id
1 'polypeptide(L)'
;MTQAVRQVGPGAGGLPPAVQALAQADFSGVAQLFANAGFTVALPAPGMLQVVKPQADAGRASVAVSVGVHGDETGPIEVLAHLLDALSRDASKLAVDLLVCVGNVDAIRAGKRFIDADLNRMFRPVRGSLAQAAESARADEMIAATTAFFAAAGPVRWHLDLHTAIRPSVYPTFAIVPDLVADDAKAQLIAWLGQAAIGAIIMNPQSAGTYSYYSAEHCGAAASTVELGRVGTLGQNDLSLFDDVSRALDGLLRGLPAQPVKAQPHVFKVAQEIIKHSDEFRMAFDRSTQNFTSLPQHAVIASDGDHVYTVRHAEELVVFPNPDVRVGLRAGLMVVRVA
;
A
#
# COMPACT_ATOMS: atom_id res chain seq x y z
N MET A 1 44.05 -27.09 -23.14
CA MET A 1 42.58 -27.08 -23.11
C MET A 1 42.18 -27.98 -21.96
N THR A 2 41.71 -27.49 -20.82
CA THR A 2 40.46 -26.74 -20.66
C THR A 2 40.58 -25.85 -19.41
N GLN A 3 40.37 -24.54 -19.57
CA GLN A 3 40.20 -23.62 -18.44
C GLN A 3 38.84 -23.91 -17.81
N ALA A 4 38.84 -24.26 -16.52
CA ALA A 4 37.63 -24.30 -15.73
C ALA A 4 37.17 -22.85 -15.49
N VAL A 5 36.10 -22.47 -16.16
CA VAL A 5 35.37 -21.23 -15.92
C VAL A 5 34.82 -21.31 -14.49
N ARG A 6 35.39 -20.54 -13.57
CA ARG A 6 34.73 -20.23 -12.30
C ARG A 6 33.45 -19.47 -12.63
N GLN A 7 32.30 -20.10 -12.43
CA GLN A 7 31.06 -19.35 -12.30
C GLN A 7 31.16 -18.52 -11.02
N VAL A 8 31.27 -17.22 -11.20
CA VAL A 8 31.08 -16.22 -10.14
C VAL A 8 29.58 -16.23 -9.84
N GLY A 9 29.19 -16.74 -8.67
CA GLY A 9 27.83 -16.57 -8.16
C GLY A 9 27.51 -15.07 -8.02
N PRO A 10 26.22 -14.68 -7.97
CA PRO A 10 25.85 -13.28 -7.79
C PRO A 10 26.52 -12.78 -6.51
N GLY A 11 27.36 -11.76 -6.66
CA GLY A 11 28.18 -11.25 -5.57
C GLY A 11 27.31 -10.83 -4.39
N ALA A 12 27.88 -10.96 -3.19
CA ALA A 12 27.45 -10.28 -1.99
C ALA A 12 27.59 -8.75 -2.17
N GLY A 13 26.84 -8.17 -3.10
CA GLY A 13 26.68 -6.73 -3.25
C GLY A 13 25.77 -6.25 -2.13
N GLY A 14 26.23 -5.27 -1.35
CA GLY A 14 25.36 -4.59 -0.38
C GLY A 14 24.14 -3.97 -1.06
N LEU A 15 23.13 -3.63 -0.27
CA LEU A 15 21.96 -2.91 -0.76
C LEU A 15 22.38 -1.65 -1.51
N PRO A 16 21.74 -1.31 -2.65
CA PRO A 16 21.96 -0.02 -3.30
C PRO A 16 21.79 1.13 -2.29
N PRO A 17 22.64 2.18 -2.31
CA PRO A 17 22.61 3.24 -1.30
C PRO A 17 21.23 3.90 -1.10
N ALA A 18 20.49 4.12 -2.20
CA ALA A 18 19.14 4.68 -2.14
C ALA A 18 18.16 3.75 -1.39
N VAL A 19 18.23 2.44 -1.65
CA VAL A 19 17.41 1.42 -0.98
C VAL A 19 17.76 1.36 0.50
N GLN A 20 19.05 1.35 0.83
CA GLN A 20 19.51 1.35 2.20
C GLN A 20 19.01 2.58 2.97
N ALA A 21 19.13 3.77 2.38
CA ALA A 21 18.68 5.01 2.99
C ALA A 21 17.16 4.99 3.27
N LEU A 22 16.34 4.64 2.26
CA LEU A 22 14.88 4.60 2.42
C LEU A 22 14.44 3.56 3.46
N ALA A 23 15.02 2.35 3.43
CA ALA A 23 14.72 1.29 4.39
C ALA A 23 15.11 1.67 5.83
N GLN A 24 16.11 2.54 6.00
CA GLN A 24 16.54 3.09 7.28
C GLN A 24 15.82 4.40 7.65
N ALA A 25 14.82 4.82 6.85
CA ALA A 25 14.10 6.06 7.04
C ALA A 25 14.99 7.33 6.97
N ASP A 26 16.14 7.25 6.28
CA ASP A 26 17.03 8.36 6.03
C ASP A 26 16.71 9.03 4.69
N PHE A 27 16.23 10.27 4.78
CA PHE A 27 15.90 11.12 3.63
C PHE A 27 16.89 12.26 3.43
N SER A 28 17.97 12.35 4.21
CA SER A 28 18.87 13.51 4.23
C SER A 28 19.41 13.88 2.85
N GLY A 29 19.90 12.90 2.09
CA GLY A 29 20.44 13.11 0.75
C GLY A 29 19.41 13.63 -0.26
N VAL A 30 18.25 12.96 -0.35
CA VAL A 30 17.19 13.36 -1.29
C VAL A 30 16.54 14.68 -0.87
N ALA A 31 16.37 14.92 0.43
CA ALA A 31 15.85 16.18 0.97
C ALA A 31 16.73 17.36 0.57
N GLN A 32 18.06 17.21 0.68
CA GLN A 32 19.00 18.26 0.28
C GLN A 32 18.92 18.55 -1.22
N LEU A 33 18.77 17.54 -2.08
CA LEU A 33 18.64 17.73 -3.53
C LEU A 33 17.37 18.50 -3.91
N PHE A 34 16.23 18.17 -3.30
CA PHE A 34 14.99 18.93 -3.51
C PHE A 34 15.09 20.36 -2.98
N ALA A 35 15.69 20.56 -1.81
CA ALA A 35 15.90 21.90 -1.26
C ALA A 35 16.81 22.76 -2.16
N ASN A 36 17.89 22.18 -2.69
CA ASN A 36 18.78 22.85 -3.65
C ASN A 36 18.07 23.22 -4.95
N ALA A 37 17.05 22.46 -5.34
CA ALA A 37 16.20 22.76 -6.50
C ALA A 37 15.09 23.80 -6.20
N GLY A 38 15.06 24.35 -4.99
CA GLY A 38 14.16 25.44 -4.60
C GLY A 38 12.81 24.98 -4.04
N PHE A 39 12.65 23.70 -3.69
CA PHE A 39 11.45 23.24 -2.98
C PHE A 39 11.52 23.56 -1.49
N THR A 40 10.36 23.75 -0.86
CA THR A 40 10.26 23.71 0.60
C THR A 40 10.22 22.25 1.03
N VAL A 41 11.21 21.84 1.82
CA VAL A 41 11.38 20.46 2.27
C VAL A 41 11.23 20.37 3.78
N ALA A 42 10.49 19.37 4.26
CA ALA A 42 10.34 19.07 5.68
C ALA A 42 10.44 17.57 5.95
N LEU A 43 10.90 17.21 7.15
CA LEU A 43 10.93 15.83 7.65
C LEU A 43 10.02 15.75 8.88
N PRO A 44 8.69 15.63 8.69
CA PRO A 44 7.71 15.84 9.77
C PRO A 44 7.75 14.76 10.86
N ALA A 45 8.27 13.59 10.55
CA ALA A 45 8.52 12.50 11.49
C ALA A 45 9.65 11.60 10.92
N PRO A 46 10.26 10.71 11.73
CA PRO A 46 11.21 9.71 11.22
C PRO A 46 10.60 8.96 10.04
N GLY A 47 11.33 8.79 8.95
CA GLY A 47 10.83 8.06 7.79
C GLY A 47 9.77 8.79 6.95
N MET A 48 9.58 10.10 7.15
CA MET A 48 8.66 10.89 6.34
C MET A 48 9.39 12.07 5.70
N LEU A 49 9.14 12.28 4.40
CA LEU A 49 9.68 13.39 3.62
C LEU A 49 8.54 14.14 2.97
N GLN A 50 8.47 15.44 3.22
CA GLN A 50 7.57 16.36 2.53
C GLN A 50 8.38 17.27 1.60
N VAL A 51 7.93 17.40 0.35
CA VAL A 51 8.52 18.28 -0.67
C VAL A 51 7.38 19.06 -1.33
N VAL A 52 7.34 20.37 -1.11
CA VAL A 52 6.26 21.24 -1.63
C VAL A 52 6.83 22.41 -2.41
N LYS A 53 6.09 22.85 -3.42
CA LYS A 53 6.45 24.06 -4.16
C LYS A 53 6.22 25.29 -3.26
N PRO A 54 7.17 26.24 -3.14
CA PRO A 54 7.03 27.38 -2.22
C PRO A 54 5.86 28.31 -2.56
N GLN A 55 5.53 28.47 -3.85
CA GLN A 55 4.36 29.23 -4.28
C GLN A 55 3.16 28.31 -4.42
N ALA A 56 2.05 28.68 -3.77
CA ALA A 56 0.79 27.99 -3.90
C ALA A 56 0.32 27.95 -5.36
N ASP A 57 0.03 26.74 -5.83
CA ASP A 57 -0.53 26.46 -7.13
C ASP A 57 -1.75 25.58 -6.92
N ALA A 58 -2.94 26.18 -6.95
CA ALA A 58 -4.19 25.48 -6.63
C ALA A 58 -4.49 24.30 -7.57
N GLY A 59 -3.87 24.26 -8.75
CA GLY A 59 -3.99 23.15 -9.69
C GLY A 59 -2.97 22.04 -9.47
N ARG A 60 -1.95 22.26 -8.62
CA ARG A 60 -0.93 21.26 -8.32
C ARG A 60 -1.50 20.17 -7.43
N ALA A 61 -1.35 18.92 -7.85
CA ALA A 61 -1.77 17.78 -7.05
C ALA A 61 -0.88 17.62 -5.81
N SER A 62 -1.49 17.19 -4.70
CA SER A 62 -0.78 16.72 -3.50
C SER A 62 -0.87 15.20 -3.44
N VAL A 63 0.28 14.54 -3.50
CA VAL A 63 0.39 13.08 -3.59
C VAL A 63 1.14 12.55 -2.38
N ALA A 64 0.48 11.73 -1.58
CA ALA A 64 1.11 10.91 -0.56
C ALA A 64 1.41 9.51 -1.12
N VAL A 65 2.62 9.01 -0.89
CA VAL A 65 3.03 7.64 -1.23
C VAL A 65 3.58 6.98 0.03
N SER A 66 2.94 5.91 0.48
CA SER A 66 3.40 5.13 1.62
C SER A 66 3.86 3.74 1.21
N VAL A 67 4.93 3.28 1.87
CA VAL A 67 5.52 1.95 1.70
C VAL A 67 5.90 1.41 3.07
N GLY A 68 6.05 0.08 3.19
CA GLY A 68 6.57 -0.52 4.41
C GLY A 68 5.69 -0.29 5.64
N VAL A 69 4.38 -0.05 5.46
CA VAL A 69 3.40 -0.09 6.58
C VAL A 69 3.48 -1.44 7.28
N HIS A 70 3.71 -2.51 6.51
CA HIS A 70 4.22 -3.77 7.01
C HIS A 70 5.70 -3.89 6.67
N GLY A 71 6.54 -4.28 7.64
CA GLY A 71 7.99 -4.24 7.48
C GLY A 71 8.60 -5.35 6.62
N ASP A 72 7.86 -6.43 6.37
CA ASP A 72 8.26 -7.52 5.50
C ASP A 72 8.00 -7.23 4.02
N GLU A 73 7.22 -6.19 3.69
CA GLU A 73 6.81 -5.85 2.33
C GLU A 73 7.84 -4.93 1.65
N THR A 74 8.96 -5.51 1.24
CA THR A 74 10.16 -4.73 0.85
C THR A 74 10.22 -4.30 -0.61
N GLY A 75 9.50 -4.98 -1.52
CA GLY A 75 9.47 -4.63 -2.95
C GLY A 75 9.08 -3.18 -3.23
N PRO A 76 7.96 -2.68 -2.66
CA PRO A 76 7.56 -1.28 -2.81
C PRO A 76 8.58 -0.28 -2.24
N ILE A 77 9.30 -0.65 -1.17
CA ILE A 77 10.37 0.17 -0.59
C ILE A 77 11.49 0.36 -1.62
N GLU A 78 11.92 -0.72 -2.28
CA GLU A 78 12.97 -0.66 -3.30
C GLU A 78 12.56 0.17 -4.52
N VAL A 79 11.34 -0.04 -5.01
CA VAL A 79 10.77 0.73 -6.13
C VAL A 79 10.77 2.22 -5.81
N LEU A 80 10.23 2.60 -4.64
CA LEU A 80 10.15 4.00 -4.26
C LEU A 80 11.54 4.60 -4.02
N ALA A 81 12.49 3.84 -3.49
CA ALA A 81 13.85 4.30 -3.26
C ALA A 81 14.54 4.69 -4.57
N HIS A 82 14.45 3.83 -5.59
CA HIS A 82 15.01 4.10 -6.90
C HIS A 82 14.34 5.29 -7.60
N LEU A 83 13.00 5.37 -7.54
CA LEU A 83 12.26 6.49 -8.09
C LEU A 83 12.60 7.81 -7.41
N LEU A 84 12.66 7.83 -6.08
CA LEU A 84 12.94 9.04 -5.32
C LEU A 84 14.39 9.52 -5.54
N ASP A 85 15.36 8.62 -5.61
CA ASP A 85 16.74 8.96 -5.95
C ASP A 85 16.82 9.58 -7.36
N ALA A 86 16.22 8.94 -8.37
CA ALA A 86 16.19 9.47 -9.73
C ALA A 86 15.45 10.83 -9.84
N LEU A 87 14.31 10.95 -9.16
CA LEU A 87 13.52 12.18 -9.15
C LEU A 87 14.23 13.32 -8.42
N SER A 88 14.92 13.04 -7.32
CA SER A 88 15.67 14.06 -6.57
C SER A 88 16.86 14.63 -7.36
N ARG A 89 17.51 13.82 -8.20
CA ARG A 89 18.58 14.27 -9.12
C ARG A 89 18.07 15.12 -10.27
N ASP A 90 16.79 14.98 -10.62
CA ASP A 90 16.08 15.79 -11.61
C ASP A 90 14.88 16.50 -10.96
N ALA A 91 15.11 17.09 -9.79
CA ALA A 91 14.06 17.61 -8.91
C ALA A 91 13.15 18.63 -9.60
N SER A 92 13.66 19.36 -10.61
CA SER A 92 12.87 20.31 -11.40
C SER A 92 11.65 19.69 -12.10
N LYS A 93 11.64 18.36 -12.28
CA LYS A 93 10.53 17.62 -12.89
C LYS A 93 9.45 17.19 -11.92
N LEU A 94 9.63 17.37 -10.61
CA LEU A 94 8.57 17.06 -9.66
C LEU A 94 7.37 17.99 -9.91
N ALA A 95 6.26 17.42 -10.39
CA ALA A 95 5.05 18.14 -10.80
C ALA A 95 3.97 18.16 -9.71
N VAL A 96 4.20 17.49 -8.59
CA VAL A 96 3.26 17.39 -7.46
C VAL A 96 3.89 17.87 -6.15
N ASP A 97 3.07 18.27 -5.20
CA ASP A 97 3.50 18.35 -3.81
C ASP A 97 3.51 16.92 -3.26
N LEU A 98 4.64 16.49 -2.70
CA LEU A 98 4.90 15.09 -2.40
C LEU A 98 5.07 14.88 -0.89
N LEU A 99 4.36 13.88 -0.36
CA LEU A 99 4.63 13.29 0.94
C LEU A 99 5.03 11.82 0.75
N VAL A 100 6.25 11.46 1.15
CA VAL A 100 6.70 10.07 1.22
C VAL A 100 6.62 9.57 2.66
N CYS A 101 6.09 8.37 2.88
CA CYS A 101 5.97 7.76 4.20
C CYS A 101 6.55 6.33 4.21
N VAL A 102 7.59 6.09 5.00
CA VAL A 102 8.04 4.75 5.35
C VAL A 102 7.35 4.35 6.64
N GLY A 103 6.43 3.39 6.58
CA GLY A 103 5.47 3.11 7.64
C GLY A 103 6.10 2.60 8.94
N ASN A 104 6.50 1.34 9.00
CA ASN A 104 6.96 0.66 10.21
C ASN A 104 8.47 0.40 10.15
N VAL A 105 9.26 1.45 10.41
CA VAL A 105 10.74 1.42 10.33
C VAL A 105 11.35 0.34 11.23
N ASP A 106 10.79 0.12 12.42
CA ASP A 106 11.30 -0.90 13.34
C ASP A 106 11.01 -2.31 12.83
N ALA A 107 9.83 -2.54 12.26
CA ALA A 107 9.50 -3.83 11.64
C ALA A 107 10.34 -4.11 10.40
N ILE A 108 10.63 -3.09 9.56
CA ILE A 108 11.54 -3.20 8.41
C ILE A 108 12.94 -3.63 8.91
N ARG A 109 13.47 -2.95 9.93
CA ARG A 109 14.78 -3.27 10.51
C ARG A 109 14.82 -4.69 11.10
N ALA A 110 13.69 -5.14 11.66
CA ALA A 110 13.56 -6.49 12.21
C ALA A 110 13.27 -7.57 11.15
N GLY A 111 12.98 -7.20 9.90
CA GLY A 111 12.54 -8.13 8.85
C GLY A 111 11.21 -8.82 9.19
N LYS A 112 10.31 -8.11 9.89
CA LYS A 112 9.00 -8.62 10.34
C LYS A 112 7.88 -7.82 9.72
N ARG A 113 6.69 -8.42 9.64
CA ARG A 113 5.46 -7.72 9.27
C ARG A 113 5.15 -6.53 10.19
N PHE A 114 5.22 -6.78 11.49
CA PHE A 114 5.04 -5.82 12.57
C PHE A 114 5.81 -6.32 13.80
N ILE A 115 5.99 -5.45 14.80
CA ILE A 115 6.61 -5.77 16.09
C ILE A 115 5.57 -6.42 17.02
N ASP A 116 4.45 -5.73 17.29
CA ASP A 116 3.42 -6.20 18.23
C ASP A 116 2.06 -6.43 17.57
N ALA A 117 1.61 -5.48 16.74
CA ALA A 117 0.35 -5.60 16.02
C ALA A 117 0.38 -4.88 14.66
N ASP A 118 -0.53 -5.30 13.77
CA ASP A 118 -0.67 -4.72 12.44
C ASP A 118 -0.94 -3.20 12.50
N LEU A 119 0.06 -2.40 12.08
CA LEU A 119 -0.01 -0.94 11.98
C LEU A 119 -1.20 -0.50 11.10
N ASN A 120 -1.52 -1.26 10.05
CA ASN A 120 -2.64 -0.98 9.14
C ASN A 120 -4.02 -1.33 9.74
N ARG A 121 -4.09 -1.49 11.08
CA ARG A 121 -5.33 -1.52 11.86
C ARG A 121 -5.43 -0.33 12.84
N MET A 122 -4.42 0.54 12.88
CA MET A 122 -4.28 1.59 13.89
C MET A 122 -4.65 2.99 13.40
N PHE A 123 -4.93 3.17 12.10
CA PHE A 123 -5.31 4.46 11.52
C PHE A 123 -6.78 4.80 11.81
N ARG A 124 -7.09 4.96 13.09
CA ARG A 124 -8.42 5.26 13.62
C ARG A 124 -8.35 5.92 15.00
N PRO A 125 -9.35 6.72 15.39
CA PRO A 125 -9.35 7.39 16.70
C PRO A 125 -9.41 6.44 17.90
N VAL A 126 -10.18 5.35 17.80
CA VAL A 126 -10.36 4.38 18.90
C VAL A 126 -9.68 3.06 18.55
N ARG A 127 -8.60 2.74 19.27
CA ARG A 127 -7.77 1.56 19.02
C ARG A 127 -8.11 0.35 19.89
N GLY A 128 -8.81 0.54 21.01
CA GLY A 128 -9.12 -0.54 21.95
C GLY A 128 -7.85 -1.22 22.43
N SER A 129 -7.78 -2.55 22.32
CA SER A 129 -6.58 -3.33 22.69
C SER A 129 -5.32 -3.00 21.89
N LEU A 130 -5.45 -2.36 20.71
CA LEU A 130 -4.29 -1.92 19.92
C LEU A 130 -3.64 -0.64 20.46
N ALA A 131 -4.28 0.09 21.39
CA ALA A 131 -3.75 1.36 21.89
C ALA A 131 -2.39 1.22 22.60
N GLN A 132 -2.09 0.04 23.13
CA GLN A 132 -0.87 -0.29 23.86
C GLN A 132 0.18 -1.02 23.01
N ALA A 133 -0.09 -1.28 21.73
CA ALA A 133 0.88 -1.93 20.84
C ALA A 133 2.03 -0.97 20.49
N ALA A 134 3.24 -1.50 20.27
CA ALA A 134 4.42 -0.72 19.89
C ALA A 134 4.17 0.23 18.70
N GLU A 135 3.34 -0.17 17.72
CA GLU A 135 3.05 0.62 16.52
C GLU A 135 2.08 1.79 16.76
N SER A 136 1.44 1.88 17.93
CA SER A 136 0.38 2.88 18.19
C SER A 136 0.91 4.31 18.06
N ALA A 137 2.06 4.61 18.69
CA ALA A 137 2.69 5.93 18.58
C ALA A 137 3.10 6.24 17.13
N ARG A 138 3.54 5.22 16.37
CA ARG A 138 3.90 5.39 14.97
C ARG A 138 2.69 5.75 14.11
N ALA A 139 1.53 5.14 14.37
CA ALA A 139 0.30 5.52 13.70
C ALA A 139 -0.07 6.99 13.97
N ASP A 140 0.13 7.49 15.20
CA ASP A 140 -0.15 8.88 15.55
C ASP A 140 0.75 9.88 14.81
N GLU A 141 2.05 9.58 14.72
CA GLU A 141 3.00 10.39 13.95
C GLU A 141 2.59 10.49 12.47
N MET A 142 2.27 9.35 11.86
CA MET A 142 1.86 9.28 10.45
C MET A 142 0.54 10.00 10.21
N ILE A 143 -0.44 9.83 11.10
CA ILE A 143 -1.71 10.56 11.06
C ILE A 143 -1.48 12.07 11.12
N ALA A 144 -0.67 12.54 12.06
CA ALA A 144 -0.43 13.96 12.27
C ALA A 144 0.24 14.60 11.04
N ALA A 145 1.29 13.96 10.51
CA ALA A 145 2.00 14.44 9.33
C ALA A 145 1.13 14.46 8.07
N THR A 146 0.35 13.41 7.83
CA THR A 146 -0.52 13.32 6.65
C THR A 146 -1.70 14.27 6.73
N THR A 147 -2.28 14.44 7.92
CA THR A 147 -3.34 15.44 8.14
C THR A 147 -2.81 16.86 7.89
N ALA A 148 -1.62 17.18 8.42
CA ALA A 148 -0.99 18.48 8.19
C ALA A 148 -0.68 18.73 6.71
N PHE A 149 -0.17 17.72 6.01
CA PHE A 149 0.12 17.80 4.57
C PHE A 149 -1.15 18.10 3.75
N PHE A 150 -2.23 17.34 3.97
CA PHE A 150 -3.46 17.54 3.20
C PHE A 150 -4.30 18.75 3.65
N ALA A 151 -4.11 19.26 4.88
CA ALA A 151 -4.75 20.49 5.32
C ALA A 151 -4.31 21.72 4.49
N ALA A 152 -3.08 21.71 3.99
CA ALA A 152 -2.55 22.76 3.11
C ALA A 152 -2.79 22.46 1.61
N ALA A 153 -3.33 21.29 1.27
CA ALA A 153 -3.47 20.82 -0.11
C ALA A 153 -4.69 21.40 -0.84
N GLY A 154 -4.54 21.56 -2.16
CA GLY A 154 -5.64 21.85 -3.08
C GLY A 154 -6.65 20.70 -3.23
N PRO A 155 -7.57 20.79 -4.21
CA PRO A 155 -8.64 19.79 -4.38
C PRO A 155 -8.15 18.44 -4.93
N VAL A 156 -6.98 18.40 -5.57
CA VAL A 156 -6.43 17.17 -6.16
C VAL A 156 -5.52 16.48 -5.15
N ARG A 157 -6.05 15.50 -4.44
CA ARG A 157 -5.37 14.78 -3.34
C ARG A 157 -5.31 13.30 -3.65
N TRP A 158 -4.13 12.71 -3.54
CA TRP A 158 -3.89 11.29 -3.81
C TRP A 158 -3.16 10.64 -2.65
N HIS A 159 -3.52 9.40 -2.33
CA HIS A 159 -2.75 8.60 -1.39
C HIS A 159 -2.58 7.16 -1.89
N LEU A 160 -1.36 6.80 -2.25
CA LEU A 160 -1.01 5.48 -2.74
C LEU A 160 -0.25 4.72 -1.65
N ASP A 161 -0.96 3.82 -0.98
CA ASP A 161 -0.40 2.95 0.05
C ASP A 161 0.01 1.63 -0.58
N LEU A 162 1.32 1.46 -0.84
CA LEU A 162 1.86 0.35 -1.63
C LEU A 162 2.31 -0.80 -0.72
N HIS A 163 1.74 -1.97 -0.99
CA HIS A 163 1.89 -3.21 -0.23
C HIS A 163 2.34 -4.35 -1.15
N THR A 164 2.70 -5.47 -0.53
CA THR A 164 2.81 -6.76 -1.21
C THR A 164 2.11 -7.83 -0.40
N ALA A 165 1.48 -8.76 -1.11
CA ALA A 165 0.71 -9.82 -0.49
C ALA A 165 1.63 -10.96 -0.03
N ILE A 166 1.43 -11.43 1.19
CA ILE A 166 2.02 -12.68 1.69
C ILE A 166 1.39 -13.89 0.97
N ARG A 167 0.11 -13.78 0.59
CA ARG A 167 -0.64 -14.87 -0.04
C ARG A 167 -0.57 -14.81 -1.56
N PRO A 168 -0.51 -15.98 -2.23
CA PRO A 168 -0.78 -16.05 -3.66
C PRO A 168 -2.19 -15.55 -3.98
N SER A 169 -2.39 -15.10 -5.22
CA SER A 169 -3.64 -14.50 -5.68
C SER A 169 -3.91 -14.90 -7.12
N VAL A 170 -5.18 -15.11 -7.46
CA VAL A 170 -5.62 -15.30 -8.86
C VAL A 170 -5.33 -14.04 -9.68
N TYR A 171 -5.48 -12.86 -9.06
CA TYR A 171 -5.03 -11.58 -9.62
C TYR A 171 -3.70 -11.18 -8.94
N PRO A 172 -2.55 -11.32 -9.61
CA PRO A 172 -1.24 -11.09 -8.97
C PRO A 172 -1.11 -9.71 -8.34
N THR A 173 -1.67 -8.69 -8.98
CA THR A 173 -1.78 -7.33 -8.47
C THR A 173 -3.24 -6.94 -8.31
N PHE A 174 -3.58 -6.29 -7.21
CA PHE A 174 -4.92 -5.79 -6.99
C PHE A 174 -4.91 -4.58 -6.05
N ALA A 175 -6.01 -3.84 -6.00
CA ALA A 175 -6.14 -2.65 -5.17
C ALA A 175 -7.43 -2.68 -4.35
N ILE A 176 -7.42 -2.00 -3.21
CA ILE A 176 -8.59 -1.75 -2.38
C ILE A 176 -8.83 -0.25 -2.39
N VAL A 177 -9.97 0.15 -2.94
CA VAL A 177 -10.38 1.56 -3.08
C VAL A 177 -11.56 1.82 -2.15
N PRO A 178 -11.48 2.79 -1.22
CA PRO A 178 -12.63 3.20 -0.41
C PRO A 178 -13.76 3.76 -1.28
N ASP A 179 -15.00 3.29 -1.07
CA ASP A 179 -16.15 3.76 -1.86
C ASP A 179 -16.50 5.23 -1.60
N LEU A 180 -16.11 5.77 -0.44
CA LEU A 180 -16.34 7.16 -0.07
C LEU A 180 -15.53 8.16 -0.91
N VAL A 181 -14.52 7.71 -1.67
CA VAL A 181 -13.77 8.58 -2.58
C VAL A 181 -14.75 9.19 -3.60
N ALA A 182 -14.69 10.51 -3.79
CA ALA A 182 -15.56 11.23 -4.72
C ALA A 182 -15.43 10.69 -6.15
N ASP A 183 -16.53 10.65 -6.91
CA ASP A 183 -16.61 9.91 -8.17
C ASP A 183 -15.57 10.34 -9.22
N ASP A 184 -15.35 11.64 -9.42
CA ASP A 184 -14.35 12.13 -10.37
C ASP A 184 -12.92 11.73 -9.96
N ALA A 185 -12.62 11.82 -8.67
CA ALA A 185 -11.32 11.45 -8.12
C ALA A 185 -11.11 9.93 -8.14
N LYS A 186 -12.18 9.16 -7.89
CA LYS A 186 -12.22 7.71 -7.99
C LYS A 186 -12.01 7.24 -9.42
N ALA A 187 -12.65 7.88 -10.40
CA ALA A 187 -12.46 7.57 -11.82
C ALA A 187 -11.01 7.79 -12.25
N GLN A 188 -10.39 8.89 -11.83
CA GLN A 188 -8.97 9.15 -12.09
C GLN A 188 -8.06 8.10 -11.42
N LEU A 189 -8.35 7.74 -10.17
CA LEU A 189 -7.61 6.69 -9.44
C LEU A 189 -7.71 5.33 -10.13
N ILE A 190 -8.91 4.91 -10.54
CA ILE A 190 -9.12 3.65 -11.30
C ILE A 190 -8.34 3.68 -12.61
N ALA A 191 -8.37 4.81 -13.34
CA ALA A 191 -7.62 4.96 -14.58
C ALA A 191 -6.11 4.83 -14.35
N TRP A 192 -5.57 5.44 -13.28
CA TRP A 192 -4.17 5.30 -12.90
C TRP A 192 -3.82 3.86 -12.49
N LEU A 193 -4.68 3.19 -11.73
CA LEU A 193 -4.49 1.77 -11.35
C LEU A 193 -4.41 0.86 -12.60
N GLY A 194 -5.20 1.15 -13.64
CA GLY A 194 -5.09 0.46 -14.93
C GLY A 194 -3.73 0.70 -15.62
N GLN A 195 -3.20 1.92 -15.56
CA GLN A 195 -1.85 2.24 -16.10
C GLN A 195 -0.74 1.52 -15.34
N ALA A 196 -0.92 1.35 -14.02
CA ALA A 196 -0.03 0.59 -13.15
C ALA A 196 -0.19 -0.94 -13.29
N ALA A 197 -0.96 -1.41 -14.29
CA ALA A 197 -1.24 -2.83 -14.55
C ALA A 197 -1.82 -3.58 -13.34
N ILE A 198 -2.66 -2.91 -12.55
CA ILE A 198 -3.42 -3.54 -11.47
C ILE A 198 -4.53 -4.40 -12.08
N GLY A 199 -4.54 -5.69 -11.77
CA GLY A 199 -5.45 -6.65 -12.40
C GLY A 199 -6.87 -6.66 -11.82
N ALA A 200 -7.03 -6.32 -10.55
CA ALA A 200 -8.33 -6.27 -9.88
C ALA A 200 -8.45 -5.08 -8.91
N ILE A 201 -9.65 -4.55 -8.76
CA ILE A 201 -9.98 -3.48 -7.82
C ILE A 201 -11.15 -3.93 -6.96
N ILE A 202 -11.00 -3.83 -5.64
CA ILE A 202 -12.06 -4.07 -4.66
C ILE A 202 -12.56 -2.72 -4.17
N MET A 203 -13.80 -2.41 -4.52
CA MET A 203 -14.58 -1.30 -4.01
C MET A 203 -15.04 -1.66 -2.59
N ASN A 204 -14.53 -0.92 -1.60
CA ASN A 204 -14.77 -1.21 -0.20
C ASN A 204 -15.58 -0.10 0.47
N PRO A 205 -16.83 -0.38 0.91
CA PRO A 205 -17.68 0.63 1.54
C PRO A 205 -17.13 1.15 2.87
N GLN A 206 -16.41 0.31 3.61
CA GLN A 206 -15.85 0.68 4.91
C GLN A 206 -14.57 -0.12 5.19
N SER A 207 -13.53 0.55 5.67
CA SER A 207 -12.30 -0.11 6.12
C SER A 207 -11.76 0.55 7.38
N ALA A 208 -12.19 0.07 8.53
CA ALA A 208 -11.75 0.66 9.79
C ALA A 208 -10.26 0.39 10.04
N GLY A 209 -9.48 1.47 10.17
CA GLY A 209 -8.10 1.43 10.66
C GLY A 209 -7.01 1.26 9.61
N THR A 210 -7.33 1.22 8.31
CA THR A 210 -6.31 1.22 7.24
C THR A 210 -5.88 2.63 6.86
N TYR A 211 -4.62 2.80 6.48
CA TYR A 211 -4.04 4.12 6.24
C TYR A 211 -4.67 4.85 5.04
N SER A 212 -4.85 4.11 3.94
CA SER A 212 -5.56 4.58 2.75
C SER A 212 -6.96 5.08 3.09
N TYR A 213 -7.73 4.31 3.86
CA TYR A 213 -9.08 4.68 4.26
C TYR A 213 -9.10 5.93 5.15
N TYR A 214 -8.19 6.04 6.13
CA TYR A 214 -8.06 7.24 6.97
C TYR A 214 -7.86 8.51 6.14
N SER A 215 -6.96 8.47 5.15
CA SER A 215 -6.73 9.63 4.28
C SER A 215 -7.91 9.95 3.36
N ALA A 216 -8.65 8.94 2.90
CA ALA A 216 -9.86 9.18 2.12
C ALA A 216 -10.92 9.85 3.00
N GLU A 217 -11.18 9.29 4.18
CA GLU A 217 -12.23 9.72 5.10
C GLU A 217 -11.97 11.10 5.69
N HIS A 218 -10.75 11.34 6.19
CA HIS A 218 -10.44 12.55 6.95
C HIS A 218 -9.74 13.63 6.11
N CYS A 219 -9.10 13.25 5.00
CA CYS A 219 -8.36 14.19 4.16
C CYS A 219 -8.96 14.37 2.76
N GLY A 220 -10.02 13.63 2.41
CA GLY A 220 -10.65 13.70 1.08
C GLY A 220 -9.72 13.25 -0.05
N ALA A 221 -8.76 12.37 0.24
CA ALA A 221 -7.82 11.87 -0.76
C ALA A 221 -8.45 10.77 -1.64
N ALA A 222 -8.11 10.77 -2.92
CA ALA A 222 -8.22 9.59 -3.77
C ALA A 222 -7.19 8.56 -3.31
N ALA A 223 -7.60 7.70 -2.38
CA ALA A 223 -6.70 6.78 -1.71
C ALA A 223 -6.89 5.33 -2.16
N SER A 224 -5.80 4.57 -2.18
CA SER A 224 -5.85 3.13 -2.42
C SER A 224 -4.78 2.42 -1.61
N THR A 225 -5.13 1.26 -1.06
CA THR A 225 -4.12 0.22 -0.76
C THR A 225 -3.88 -0.56 -2.04
N VAL A 226 -2.62 -0.76 -2.43
CA VAL A 226 -2.23 -1.38 -3.70
C VAL A 226 -1.31 -2.56 -3.42
N GLU A 227 -1.75 -3.77 -3.73
CA GLU A 227 -1.03 -5.02 -3.54
C GLU A 227 -0.26 -5.33 -4.83
N LEU A 228 1.07 -5.24 -4.80
CA LEU A 228 1.94 -5.27 -5.97
C LEU A 228 2.56 -6.64 -6.25
N GLY A 229 1.90 -7.72 -5.83
CA GLY A 229 2.43 -9.08 -5.97
C GLY A 229 2.95 -9.62 -4.65
N ARG A 230 4.04 -10.39 -4.68
CA ARG A 230 4.50 -11.17 -3.52
C ARG A 230 5.60 -10.47 -2.76
N VAL A 231 5.64 -10.76 -1.46
CA VAL A 231 6.74 -10.37 -0.58
C VAL A 231 8.05 -11.02 -1.03
N GLY A 232 9.11 -10.21 -1.11
CA GLY A 232 10.50 -10.66 -1.20
C GLY A 232 11.35 -10.13 -0.04
N THR A 233 12.59 -10.61 0.06
CA THR A 233 13.58 -10.09 1.02
C THR A 233 14.17 -8.79 0.49
N LEU A 234 14.44 -7.81 1.37
CA LEU A 234 15.08 -6.56 0.99
C LEU A 234 16.40 -6.80 0.23
N GLY A 235 16.54 -6.19 -0.94
CA GLY A 235 17.64 -6.36 -1.89
C GLY A 235 17.54 -7.58 -2.80
N GLN A 236 16.49 -8.39 -2.68
CA GLN A 236 16.30 -9.63 -3.44
C GLN A 236 14.97 -9.66 -4.19
N ASN A 237 14.23 -8.55 -4.21
CA ASN A 237 13.02 -8.44 -5.02
C ASN A 237 13.39 -8.43 -6.51
N ASP A 238 12.60 -9.13 -7.32
CA ASP A 238 12.66 -8.99 -8.76
C ASP A 238 11.90 -7.71 -9.16
N LEU A 239 12.65 -6.61 -9.30
CA LEU A 239 12.08 -5.29 -9.61
C LEU A 239 11.38 -5.24 -10.97
N SER A 240 11.66 -6.17 -11.89
CA SER A 240 10.97 -6.22 -13.19
C SER A 240 9.47 -6.50 -13.05
N LEU A 241 9.06 -7.16 -11.95
CA LEU A 241 7.65 -7.38 -11.61
C LEU A 241 6.92 -6.07 -11.24
N PHE A 242 7.65 -4.99 -10.99
CA PHE A 242 7.12 -3.70 -10.58
C PHE A 242 7.28 -2.61 -11.67
N ASP A 243 7.73 -2.96 -12.88
CA ASP A 243 8.01 -2.00 -13.95
C ASP A 243 6.81 -1.11 -14.31
N ASP A 244 5.60 -1.69 -14.34
CA ASP A 244 4.39 -0.97 -14.71
C ASP A 244 3.96 0.03 -13.63
N VAL A 245 3.94 -0.39 -12.36
CA VAL A 245 3.63 0.51 -11.25
C VAL A 245 4.72 1.58 -11.08
N SER A 246 5.99 1.22 -11.25
CA SER A 246 7.12 2.15 -11.17
C SER A 246 6.98 3.27 -12.22
N ARG A 247 6.66 2.90 -13.47
CA ARG A 247 6.42 3.85 -14.56
C ARG A 247 5.18 4.70 -14.37
N ALA A 248 4.08 4.10 -13.90
CA ALA A 248 2.85 4.84 -13.61
C ALA A 248 3.03 5.84 -12.46
N LEU A 249 3.82 5.46 -11.44
CA LEU A 249 4.16 6.35 -10.34
C LEU A 249 5.10 7.47 -10.78
N ASP A 250 6.17 7.17 -11.52
CA ASP A 250 7.07 8.21 -12.09
C ASP A 250 6.30 9.21 -12.95
N GLY A 251 5.40 8.71 -13.81
CA GLY A 251 4.52 9.52 -14.64
C GLY A 251 3.60 10.44 -13.82
N LEU A 252 2.99 9.92 -12.75
CA LEU A 252 2.17 10.71 -11.84
C LEU A 252 3.00 11.82 -11.16
N LEU A 253 4.16 11.47 -10.58
CA LEU A 253 5.00 12.44 -9.86
C LEU A 253 5.60 13.50 -10.77
N ARG A 254 5.84 13.19 -12.05
CA ARG A 254 6.37 14.10 -13.06
C ARG A 254 5.30 14.80 -13.92
N GLY A 255 4.02 14.50 -13.68
CA GLY A 255 2.91 15.09 -14.45
C GLY A 255 2.97 14.73 -15.94
N LEU A 256 3.44 13.53 -16.27
CA LEU A 256 3.52 13.04 -17.64
C LEU A 256 2.12 12.66 -18.16
N PRO A 257 1.91 12.69 -19.49
CA PRO A 257 0.68 12.18 -20.08
C PRO A 257 0.40 10.73 -19.68
N ALA A 258 -0.89 10.43 -19.47
CA ALA A 258 -1.37 9.08 -19.19
C ALA A 258 -0.85 8.08 -20.22
N GLN A 259 -0.34 6.95 -19.74
CA GLN A 259 0.12 5.86 -20.60
C GLN A 259 -1.06 4.98 -21.04
N PRO A 260 -0.95 4.26 -22.17
CA PRO A 260 -1.96 3.28 -22.55
C PRO A 260 -2.10 2.18 -21.50
N VAL A 261 -3.35 1.86 -21.14
CA VAL A 261 -3.69 0.77 -20.23
C VAL A 261 -3.55 -0.57 -20.96
N LYS A 262 -2.73 -1.48 -20.43
CA LYS A 262 -2.52 -2.82 -21.03
C LYS A 262 -3.78 -3.69 -20.98
N ALA A 263 -4.46 -3.67 -19.84
CA ALA A 263 -5.70 -4.38 -19.59
C ALA A 263 -6.51 -3.62 -18.54
N GLN A 264 -7.83 -3.55 -18.70
CA GLN A 264 -8.69 -2.92 -17.70
C GLN A 264 -8.81 -3.81 -16.46
N PRO A 265 -8.73 -3.23 -15.24
CA PRO A 265 -8.89 -4.00 -14.01
C PRO A 265 -10.29 -4.60 -13.91
N HIS A 266 -10.38 -5.80 -13.35
CA HIS A 266 -11.65 -6.36 -12.91
C HIS A 266 -12.12 -5.62 -11.66
N VAL A 267 -13.32 -5.04 -11.69
CA VAL A 267 -13.89 -4.34 -10.52
C VAL A 267 -14.78 -5.30 -9.73
N PHE A 268 -14.58 -5.32 -8.43
CA PHE A 268 -15.33 -6.11 -7.46
C PHE A 268 -15.91 -5.19 -6.39
N LYS A 269 -17.00 -5.62 -5.75
CA LYS A 269 -17.56 -5.00 -4.55
C LYS A 269 -17.52 -5.98 -3.39
N VAL A 270 -17.30 -5.46 -2.18
CA VAL A 270 -17.42 -6.26 -0.96
C VAL A 270 -18.87 -6.74 -0.80
N ALA A 271 -19.04 -8.04 -0.70
CA ALA A 271 -20.31 -8.70 -0.39
C ALA A 271 -20.45 -8.97 1.12
N GLN A 272 -19.35 -9.38 1.77
CA GLN A 272 -19.34 -9.71 3.19
C GLN A 272 -17.98 -9.39 3.81
N GLU A 273 -18.01 -8.92 5.07
CA GLU A 273 -16.83 -8.93 5.95
C GLU A 273 -16.94 -10.08 6.94
N ILE A 274 -15.88 -10.88 7.04
CA ILE A 274 -15.81 -12.00 7.99
C ILE A 274 -15.08 -11.51 9.23
N ILE A 275 -15.80 -11.36 10.35
CA ILE A 275 -15.23 -10.87 11.62
C ILE A 275 -15.06 -12.05 12.58
N LYS A 276 -13.90 -12.10 13.24
CA LYS A 276 -13.63 -13.04 14.33
C LYS A 276 -14.21 -12.50 15.62
N HIS A 277 -15.20 -13.16 16.19
CA HIS A 277 -15.90 -12.78 17.42
C HIS A 277 -15.42 -13.54 18.65
N SER A 278 -14.87 -14.74 18.49
CA SER A 278 -14.35 -15.53 19.62
C SER A 278 -13.12 -16.38 19.26
N ASP A 279 -12.61 -17.10 20.26
CA ASP A 279 -11.55 -18.09 20.08
C ASP A 279 -12.04 -19.41 19.45
N GLU A 280 -13.36 -19.60 19.30
CA GLU A 280 -13.96 -20.73 18.58
C GLU A 280 -13.94 -20.56 17.06
N PHE A 281 -13.50 -19.40 16.57
CA PHE A 281 -13.45 -19.08 15.15
C PHE A 281 -12.60 -20.08 14.35
N ARG A 282 -13.20 -20.65 13.30
CA ARG A 282 -12.57 -21.56 12.34
C ARG A 282 -12.92 -21.12 10.94
N MET A 283 -11.91 -20.97 10.10
CA MET A 283 -12.09 -20.69 8.68
C MET A 283 -12.07 -22.01 7.89
N ALA A 284 -12.92 -22.14 6.87
CA ALA A 284 -12.98 -23.33 6.02
C ALA A 284 -11.78 -23.44 5.05
N PHE A 285 -10.95 -22.40 4.99
CA PHE A 285 -9.79 -22.27 4.11
C PHE A 285 -8.49 -22.46 4.89
N ASP A 286 -7.49 -23.01 4.22
CA ASP A 286 -6.14 -23.08 4.75
C ASP A 286 -5.29 -21.87 4.33
N ARG A 287 -4.04 -21.84 4.78
CA ARG A 287 -3.09 -20.77 4.43
C ARG A 287 -2.67 -20.78 2.94
N SER A 288 -2.96 -21.83 2.20
CA SER A 288 -2.61 -21.94 0.77
C SER A 288 -3.67 -21.34 -0.15
N THR A 289 -4.88 -21.09 0.38
CA THR A 289 -5.98 -20.51 -0.38
C THR A 289 -5.59 -19.15 -0.95
N GLN A 290 -5.73 -19.02 -2.27
CA GLN A 290 -5.34 -17.82 -2.98
C GLN A 290 -6.37 -16.72 -2.77
N ASN A 291 -5.93 -15.47 -2.74
CA ASN A 291 -6.84 -14.35 -2.90
C ASN A 291 -7.61 -14.50 -4.22
N PHE A 292 -8.89 -14.13 -4.17
CA PHE A 292 -9.86 -14.30 -5.24
C PHE A 292 -10.15 -15.77 -5.61
N THR A 293 -10.02 -16.70 -4.67
CA THR A 293 -10.54 -18.07 -4.87
C THR A 293 -12.07 -18.02 -4.89
N SER A 294 -12.68 -18.52 -5.97
CA SER A 294 -14.14 -18.57 -6.14
C SER A 294 -14.76 -19.66 -5.28
N LEU A 295 -15.92 -19.34 -4.69
CA LEU A 295 -16.74 -20.25 -3.90
C LEU A 295 -18.19 -20.21 -4.38
N PRO A 296 -18.84 -21.38 -4.54
CA PRO A 296 -20.23 -21.44 -4.96
C PRO A 296 -21.17 -21.04 -3.83
N GLN A 297 -22.39 -20.63 -4.20
CA GLN A 297 -23.46 -20.34 -3.25
C GLN A 297 -23.63 -21.43 -2.19
N HIS A 298 -23.89 -21.02 -0.95
CA HIS A 298 -24.05 -21.88 0.22
C HIS A 298 -22.79 -22.59 0.72
N ALA A 299 -21.63 -22.43 0.08
CA ALA A 299 -20.37 -22.90 0.64
C ALA A 299 -20.11 -22.23 2.01
N VAL A 300 -19.61 -23.00 2.97
CA VAL A 300 -19.22 -22.49 4.29
C VAL A 300 -17.88 -21.77 4.16
N ILE A 301 -17.83 -20.55 4.69
CA ILE A 301 -16.66 -19.68 4.69
C ILE A 301 -15.90 -19.79 6.02
N ALA A 302 -16.64 -19.66 7.12
CA ALA A 302 -16.11 -19.74 8.48
C ALA A 302 -17.24 -20.06 9.48
N SER A 303 -16.87 -20.54 10.66
CA SER A 303 -17.76 -20.75 11.80
C SER A 303 -17.16 -20.12 13.05
N ASP A 304 -17.98 -19.52 13.91
CA ASP A 304 -17.59 -18.93 15.19
C ASP A 304 -18.69 -19.21 16.22
N GLY A 305 -18.53 -20.29 16.99
CA GLY A 305 -19.62 -20.87 17.78
C GLY A 305 -20.81 -21.24 16.91
N ASP A 306 -22.00 -20.74 17.27
CA ASP A 306 -23.25 -20.95 16.52
C ASP A 306 -23.36 -20.10 15.24
N HIS A 307 -22.46 -19.13 15.05
CA HIS A 307 -22.48 -18.27 13.87
C HIS A 307 -21.72 -18.92 12.71
N VAL A 308 -22.38 -19.08 11.56
CA VAL A 308 -21.78 -19.64 10.35
C VAL A 308 -21.87 -18.64 9.20
N TYR A 309 -20.72 -18.29 8.64
CA TYR A 309 -20.61 -17.50 7.43
C TYR A 309 -20.74 -18.41 6.22
N THR A 310 -21.66 -18.09 5.32
CA THR A 310 -21.87 -18.81 4.05
C THR A 310 -21.95 -17.85 2.87
N VAL A 311 -21.59 -18.35 1.69
CA VAL A 311 -21.71 -17.61 0.43
C VAL A 311 -23.19 -17.33 0.14
N ARG A 312 -23.54 -16.05 -0.04
CA ARG A 312 -24.91 -15.55 -0.25
C ARG A 312 -25.24 -15.37 -1.73
N HIS A 313 -24.28 -14.91 -2.53
CA HIS A 313 -24.45 -14.75 -3.98
C HIS A 313 -24.22 -16.08 -4.73
N ALA A 314 -24.54 -16.12 -6.03
CA ALA A 314 -24.30 -17.30 -6.87
C ALA A 314 -22.83 -17.73 -6.83
N GLU A 315 -21.93 -16.75 -6.76
CA GLU A 315 -20.49 -16.89 -6.59
C GLU A 315 -19.99 -15.72 -5.74
N GLU A 316 -19.10 -16.02 -4.78
CA GLU A 316 -18.29 -15.00 -4.10
C GLU A 316 -16.84 -15.45 -4.09
N LEU A 317 -15.92 -14.49 -4.14
CA LEU A 317 -14.48 -14.75 -4.15
C LEU A 317 -13.88 -14.31 -2.81
N VAL A 318 -13.09 -15.17 -2.17
CA VAL A 318 -12.48 -14.86 -0.87
C VAL A 318 -11.21 -14.02 -1.04
N VAL A 319 -11.03 -13.00 -0.20
CA VAL A 319 -9.85 -12.11 -0.18
C VAL A 319 -9.35 -11.92 1.26
N PHE A 320 -8.03 -11.94 1.44
CA PHE A 320 -7.31 -11.87 2.71
C PHE A 320 -7.79 -12.85 3.78
N PRO A 321 -7.98 -14.15 3.49
CA PRO A 321 -8.36 -15.12 4.51
C PRO A 321 -7.26 -15.22 5.58
N ASN A 322 -7.58 -14.95 6.84
CA ASN A 322 -6.65 -15.00 7.96
C ASN A 322 -7.38 -15.37 9.27
N PRO A 323 -7.36 -16.65 9.67
CA PRO A 323 -7.98 -17.08 10.93
C PRO A 323 -7.20 -16.64 12.18
N ASP A 324 -5.92 -16.26 12.03
CA ASP A 324 -5.00 -15.95 13.12
C ASP A 324 -5.16 -14.50 13.65
N VAL A 325 -6.13 -13.74 13.13
CA VAL A 325 -6.39 -12.37 13.62
C VAL A 325 -6.84 -12.39 15.08
N ARG A 326 -6.67 -11.25 15.76
CA ARG A 326 -7.20 -11.06 17.12
C ARG A 326 -8.73 -11.00 17.08
N VAL A 327 -9.37 -11.41 18.18
CA VAL A 327 -10.82 -11.24 18.36
C VAL A 327 -11.21 -9.76 18.17
N GLY A 328 -12.31 -9.54 17.46
CA GLY A 328 -12.84 -8.23 17.06
C GLY A 328 -12.26 -7.69 15.75
N LEU A 329 -11.34 -8.41 15.09
CA LEU A 329 -10.77 -8.01 13.82
C LEU A 329 -11.32 -8.84 12.65
N ARG A 330 -11.21 -8.25 11.46
CA ARG A 330 -11.61 -8.87 10.19
C ARG A 330 -10.64 -10.00 9.82
N ALA A 331 -11.20 -11.20 9.68
CA ALA A 331 -10.51 -12.41 9.24
C ALA A 331 -10.54 -12.60 7.72
N GLY A 332 -11.40 -11.89 6.98
CA GLY A 332 -11.43 -11.96 5.52
C GLY A 332 -12.53 -11.11 4.91
N LEU A 333 -12.53 -11.05 3.57
CA LEU A 333 -13.56 -10.42 2.75
C LEU A 333 -14.10 -11.43 1.75
N MET A 334 -15.39 -11.33 1.48
CA MET A 334 -16.00 -11.92 0.29
C MET A 334 -16.34 -10.82 -0.70
N VAL A 335 -16.01 -11.03 -1.97
CA VAL A 335 -16.26 -10.05 -3.02
C VAL A 335 -17.03 -10.64 -4.19
N VAL A 336 -17.84 -9.82 -4.84
CA VAL A 336 -18.55 -10.16 -6.09
C VAL A 336 -18.06 -9.27 -7.21
N ARG A 337 -17.95 -9.83 -8.41
CA ARG A 337 -17.57 -9.05 -9.59
C ARG A 337 -18.70 -8.11 -9.97
N VAL A 338 -18.37 -6.85 -10.24
CA VAL A 338 -19.31 -5.89 -10.82
C VAL A 338 -19.48 -6.24 -12.30
N ALA A 339 -20.73 -6.28 -12.76
CA ALA A 339 -21.08 -6.53 -14.15
C ALA A 339 -20.63 -5.38 -15.07
#